data_AF-A0A091T707-F1
#
_entry.id   AF-A0A091T707-F1
#
_cell.length_a   1.000
_cell.length_b   1.000
_cell.length_c   1.000
_cell.angle_alpha   90.00
_cell.angle_beta   90.00
_cell.angle_gamma   90.00
#
_symmetry.space_group_name_H-M   'P 1'
#
loop_
_entity.id
_entity.type
_entity.pdbx_description
1 polymer ?
#
loop_
_entity_poly.entity_id
_entity_poly.type
_entity_poly.pdbx_seq_one_letter_code
_entity_poly.pdbx_strand_id
1 'polypeptide(L)'
;FLAHFLVKMATSNAVLNRLEQKGAEADQLIEYLKQQVALLKEKAILQASLREEKKLRVENAKLKKEIEGLKQELIQAEIRNGVKQIAVPPGTIVSTASFSDDVPQTTAVTSSTGSKGEIKGEDEEKKKKEKVEKKGDKKEKKQQPAAESKPVDVSRLDLRVGCIITAKKHPDADSLYVEEVDVGEASPRTVVSGLVKHVPLDQVLTKL
;
A
#
# COMPACT_ATOMS: atom_id res chain seq x y z
N PHE A 1 50.08 0.00 -66.10
CA PHE A 1 49.83 -0.01 -64.64
C PHE A 1 48.81 1.05 -64.20
N LEU A 2 49.12 2.36 -64.14
CA LEU A 2 48.22 3.40 -63.57
C LEU A 2 46.73 3.29 -63.95
N ALA A 3 46.40 3.21 -65.24
CA ALA A 3 44.99 3.16 -65.69
C ALA A 3 44.20 1.98 -65.10
N HIS A 4 44.83 0.81 -64.97
CA HIS A 4 44.18 -0.39 -64.41
C HIS A 4 43.98 -0.29 -62.90
N PHE A 5 44.80 0.50 -62.20
CA PHE A 5 44.65 0.80 -60.78
C PHE A 5 43.49 1.79 -60.55
N LEU A 6 43.40 2.84 -61.37
CA LEU A 6 42.31 3.83 -61.32
C LEU A 6 40.93 3.18 -61.57
N VAL A 7 40.80 2.31 -62.59
CA VAL A 7 39.55 1.57 -62.85
C VAL A 7 39.18 0.66 -61.68
N LYS A 8 40.17 0.03 -61.02
CA LYS A 8 39.94 -0.81 -59.83
C LYS A 8 39.46 0.01 -58.63
N MET A 9 39.98 1.23 -58.42
CA MET A 9 39.48 2.11 -57.35
C MET A 9 38.10 2.70 -57.66
N ALA A 10 37.82 3.12 -58.89
CA ALA A 10 36.50 3.60 -59.30
C ALA A 10 35.40 2.53 -59.08
N THR A 11 35.69 1.28 -59.45
CA THR A 11 34.77 0.16 -59.22
C THR A 11 34.62 -0.21 -57.75
N SER A 12 35.69 -0.15 -56.94
CA SER A 12 35.58 -0.31 -55.47
C SER A 12 34.71 0.76 -54.82
N ASN A 13 34.88 2.03 -55.19
CA ASN A 13 34.07 3.13 -54.64
C ASN A 13 32.58 3.00 -55.03
N ALA A 14 32.28 2.61 -56.28
CA ALA A 14 30.89 2.36 -56.69
C ALA A 14 30.21 1.23 -55.90
N VAL A 15 30.97 0.21 -55.48
CA VAL A 15 30.46 -0.86 -54.59
C VAL A 15 30.27 -0.34 -53.16
N LEU A 16 31.19 0.47 -52.65
CA LEU A 16 31.12 1.06 -51.30
C LEU A 16 29.88 1.95 -51.15
N ASN A 17 29.68 2.93 -52.04
CA ASN A 17 28.53 3.82 -51.99
C ASN A 17 27.19 3.06 -52.09
N ARG A 18 27.14 1.97 -52.86
CA ARG A 18 25.95 1.11 -52.97
C ARG A 18 25.70 0.28 -51.70
N LEU A 19 26.74 -0.02 -50.92
CA LEU A 19 26.63 -0.71 -49.64
C LEU A 19 26.22 0.26 -48.53
N GLU A 20 26.76 1.48 -48.55
CA GLU A 20 26.39 2.60 -47.68
C GLU A 20 24.91 2.99 -47.85
N GLN A 21 24.45 3.20 -49.08
CA GLN A 21 23.04 3.46 -49.38
C GLN A 21 22.12 2.37 -48.82
N LYS A 22 22.49 1.09 -48.99
CA LYS A 22 21.73 -0.03 -48.43
C LYS A 22 21.74 -0.08 -46.91
N GLY A 23 22.80 0.41 -46.27
CA GLY A 23 22.85 0.62 -44.82
C GLY A 23 21.80 1.65 -44.40
N ALA A 24 21.81 2.83 -45.01
CA ALA A 24 20.85 3.89 -44.72
C ALA A 24 19.39 3.47 -44.99
N GLU A 25 19.12 2.76 -46.09
CA GLU A 25 17.79 2.21 -46.39
C GLU A 25 17.35 1.15 -45.34
N ALA A 26 18.28 0.32 -44.88
CA ALA A 26 17.99 -0.67 -43.83
C ALA A 26 17.77 -0.01 -42.46
N ASP A 27 18.54 1.02 -42.09
CA ASP A 27 18.38 1.75 -40.83
C ASP A 27 17.04 2.51 -40.79
N GLN A 28 16.63 3.14 -41.90
CA GLN A 28 15.30 3.75 -42.02
C GLN A 28 14.17 2.72 -41.84
N LEU A 29 14.29 1.53 -42.45
CA LEU A 29 13.32 0.45 -42.30
C LEU A 29 13.30 -0.10 -40.86
N ILE A 30 14.46 -0.23 -40.23
CA ILE A 30 14.60 -0.64 -38.82
C ILE A 30 13.96 0.39 -37.89
N GLU A 31 14.14 1.69 -38.14
CA GLU A 31 13.50 2.74 -37.35
C GLU A 31 11.97 2.72 -37.51
N TYR A 32 11.48 2.63 -38.75
CA TYR A 32 10.04 2.51 -39.02
C TYR A 32 9.41 1.29 -38.33
N LEU A 33 10.09 0.14 -38.37
CA LEU A 33 9.65 -1.07 -37.65
C LEU A 33 9.69 -0.91 -36.13
N LYS A 34 10.71 -0.24 -35.57
CA LYS A 34 10.75 0.11 -34.13
C LYS A 34 9.56 0.99 -33.74
N GLN A 35 9.23 2.00 -34.55
CA GLN A 35 8.09 2.89 -34.32
C GLN A 35 6.76 2.12 -34.39
N GLN A 36 6.55 1.25 -35.38
CA GLN A 36 5.36 0.38 -35.44
C GLN A 36 5.24 -0.53 -34.21
N VAL A 37 6.34 -1.17 -33.78
CA VAL A 37 6.35 -2.05 -32.60
C VAL A 37 6.08 -1.27 -31.31
N ALA A 38 6.55 -0.02 -31.18
CA ALA A 38 6.23 0.84 -30.06
C ALA A 38 4.72 1.17 -30.00
N LEU A 39 4.14 1.63 -31.12
CA LEU A 39 2.72 1.95 -31.22
C LEU A 39 1.81 0.73 -30.96
N LEU A 40 2.21 -0.47 -31.41
CA LEU A 40 1.48 -1.70 -31.14
C LEU A 40 1.53 -2.10 -29.65
N LYS A 41 2.66 -1.92 -28.98
CA LYS A 41 2.80 -2.14 -27.53
C LYS A 41 1.95 -1.15 -26.73
N GLU A 42 2.04 0.14 -27.05
CA GLU A 42 1.23 1.19 -26.42
C GLU A 42 -0.27 0.92 -26.58
N LYS A 43 -0.71 0.62 -27.80
CA LYS A 43 -2.11 0.26 -28.09
C LYS A 43 -2.58 -0.98 -27.33
N ALA A 44 -1.72 -1.98 -27.13
CA ALA A 44 -2.05 -3.17 -26.33
C ALA A 44 -2.21 -2.82 -24.84
N ILE A 45 -1.32 -2.00 -24.29
CA ILE A 45 -1.38 -1.52 -22.90
C ILE A 45 -2.65 -0.67 -22.67
N LEU A 46 -2.93 0.29 -23.56
CA LEU A 46 -4.14 1.11 -23.51
C LEU A 46 -5.43 0.28 -23.66
N GLN A 47 -5.43 -0.77 -24.48
CA GLN A 47 -6.60 -1.66 -24.60
C GLN A 47 -6.79 -2.55 -23.37
N ALA A 48 -5.71 -2.90 -22.66
CA ALA A 48 -5.80 -3.63 -21.39
C ALA A 48 -6.34 -2.72 -20.28
N SER A 49 -5.75 -1.55 -20.06
CA SER A 49 -6.19 -0.62 -19.01
C SER A 49 -7.63 -0.14 -19.22
N LEU A 50 -8.03 0.17 -20.46
CA LEU A 50 -9.41 0.57 -20.77
C LEU A 50 -10.45 -0.54 -20.51
N ARG A 51 -10.06 -1.82 -20.59
CA ARG A 51 -10.94 -2.96 -20.21
C ARG A 51 -11.07 -3.07 -18.68
N GLU A 52 -9.95 -2.95 -17.98
CA GLU A 52 -9.91 -3.00 -16.51
C GLU A 52 -10.66 -1.81 -15.89
N GLU A 53 -10.41 -0.60 -16.37
CA GLU A 53 -11.10 0.63 -15.94
C GLU A 53 -12.62 0.53 -16.15
N LYS A 54 -13.08 -0.11 -17.24
CA LYS A 54 -14.51 -0.41 -17.48
C LYS A 54 -15.05 -1.45 -16.51
N LYS A 55 -14.32 -2.54 -16.23
CA LYS A 55 -14.70 -3.53 -15.19
C LYS A 55 -14.85 -2.84 -13.83
N LEU A 56 -13.85 -2.06 -13.43
CA LEU A 56 -13.84 -1.34 -12.15
C LEU A 56 -14.98 -0.32 -12.07
N ARG A 57 -15.37 0.37 -13.15
CA ARG A 57 -16.57 1.23 -13.14
C ARG A 57 -17.86 0.46 -12.87
N VAL A 58 -18.06 -0.70 -13.50
CA VAL A 58 -19.25 -1.54 -13.28
C VAL A 58 -19.27 -2.10 -11.86
N GLU A 59 -18.12 -2.56 -11.37
CA GLU A 59 -17.94 -3.12 -10.02
C GLU A 59 -18.19 -2.05 -8.94
N ASN A 60 -17.61 -0.85 -9.08
CA ASN A 60 -17.89 0.28 -8.19
C ASN A 60 -19.35 0.75 -8.25
N ALA A 61 -20.02 0.68 -9.40
CA ALA A 61 -21.45 1.00 -9.50
C ALA A 61 -22.33 -0.03 -8.77
N LYS A 62 -21.99 -1.33 -8.87
CA LYS A 62 -22.64 -2.41 -8.12
C LYS A 62 -22.42 -2.25 -6.61
N LEU A 63 -21.18 -2.05 -6.17
CA LEU A 63 -20.83 -1.85 -4.76
C LEU A 63 -21.53 -0.62 -4.17
N LYS A 64 -21.60 0.51 -4.89
CA LYS A 64 -22.36 1.70 -4.44
C LYS A 64 -23.85 1.40 -4.25
N LYS A 65 -24.47 0.60 -5.13
CA LYS A 65 -25.87 0.18 -4.99
C LYS A 65 -26.06 -0.75 -3.80
N GLU A 66 -25.13 -1.66 -3.56
CA GLU A 66 -25.15 -2.60 -2.42
C GLU A 66 -24.95 -1.87 -1.08
N ILE A 67 -24.02 -0.92 -1.01
CA ILE A 67 -23.83 -0.03 0.15
C ILE A 67 -25.10 0.78 0.45
N GLU A 68 -25.72 1.39 -0.56
CA GLU A 68 -26.96 2.17 -0.35
C GLU A 68 -28.14 1.28 0.08
N GLY A 69 -28.24 0.05 -0.44
CA GLY A 69 -29.22 -0.94 0.02
C GLY A 69 -29.02 -1.36 1.48
N LEU A 70 -27.80 -1.76 1.85
CA LEU A 70 -27.44 -2.14 3.22
C LEU A 70 -27.61 -0.98 4.21
N LYS A 71 -27.31 0.24 3.78
CA LYS A 71 -27.59 1.48 4.54
C LYS A 71 -29.09 1.66 4.78
N GLN A 72 -29.94 1.47 3.77
CA GLN A 72 -31.39 1.55 3.93
C GLN A 72 -31.98 0.41 4.77
N GLU A 73 -31.34 -0.77 4.80
CA GLU A 73 -31.71 -1.89 5.67
C GLU A 73 -31.31 -1.62 7.13
N LEU A 74 -30.08 -1.16 7.38
CA LEU A 74 -29.59 -0.73 8.70
C LEU A 74 -30.50 0.34 9.30
N ILE A 75 -30.84 1.37 8.51
CA ILE A 75 -31.76 2.45 8.90
C ILE A 75 -33.12 1.91 9.34
N GLN A 76 -33.68 0.92 8.63
CA GLN A 76 -34.93 0.29 9.02
C GLN A 76 -34.80 -0.51 10.33
N ALA A 77 -33.66 -1.18 10.55
CA ALA A 77 -33.39 -1.89 11.80
C ALA A 77 -33.22 -0.92 12.98
N GLU A 78 -32.49 0.18 12.81
CA GLU A 78 -32.34 1.26 13.79
C GLU A 78 -33.70 1.84 14.20
N ILE A 79 -34.55 2.19 13.23
CA ILE A 79 -35.89 2.75 13.49
C ILE A 79 -36.78 1.73 14.20
N ARG A 80 -36.76 0.45 13.80
CA ARG A 80 -37.50 -0.63 14.49
C ARG A 80 -37.05 -0.81 15.94
N ASN A 81 -35.76 -0.59 16.22
CA ASN A 81 -35.18 -0.64 17.55
C ASN A 81 -35.33 0.68 18.34
N GLY A 82 -36.12 1.63 17.83
CA GLY A 82 -36.43 2.90 18.52
C GLY A 82 -35.37 4.00 18.39
N VAL A 83 -34.31 3.79 17.60
CA VAL A 83 -33.27 4.79 17.37
C VAL A 83 -33.81 5.88 16.43
N LYS A 84 -33.76 7.14 16.87
CA LYS A 84 -34.12 8.29 16.02
C LYS A 84 -32.98 8.61 15.07
N GLN A 85 -33.23 8.44 13.77
CA GLN A 85 -32.35 8.99 12.74
C GLN A 85 -32.26 10.52 12.84
N ILE A 86 -31.06 11.05 12.56
CA ILE A 86 -30.82 12.47 12.29
C ILE A 86 -30.46 12.57 10.80
N ALA A 87 -31.15 13.44 10.07
CA ALA A 87 -30.89 13.63 8.64
C ALA A 87 -29.57 14.39 8.44
N VAL A 88 -28.58 13.73 7.83
CA VAL A 88 -27.33 14.38 7.39
C VAL A 88 -27.65 15.26 6.16
N PRO A 89 -27.34 16.57 6.17
CA PRO A 89 -27.71 17.47 5.09
C PRO A 89 -26.95 17.16 3.79
N PRO A 90 -27.59 17.30 2.60
CA PRO A 90 -26.98 17.01 1.31
C PRO A 90 -26.07 18.18 0.85
N GLY A 91 -24.92 18.35 1.52
CA GLY A 91 -23.98 19.45 1.20
C GLY A 91 -22.50 19.13 1.45
N THR A 92 -22.16 18.28 2.42
CA THR A 92 -20.76 18.07 2.81
C THR A 92 -20.09 16.97 1.99
N ILE A 93 -19.54 17.34 0.83
CA ILE A 93 -18.29 16.72 0.37
C ILE A 93 -17.24 16.93 1.44
N VAL A 94 -16.63 15.87 1.94
CA VAL A 94 -15.54 15.94 2.94
C VAL A 94 -14.23 16.32 2.24
N SER A 95 -14.18 17.56 1.75
CA SER A 95 -12.94 18.23 1.42
C SER A 95 -12.28 18.65 2.73
N THR A 96 -11.14 18.03 3.04
CA THR A 96 -10.35 18.34 4.24
C THR A 96 -9.80 19.77 4.21
N ALA A 97 -9.77 20.40 5.39
CA ALA A 97 -9.08 21.66 5.71
C ALA A 97 -9.60 22.95 5.03
N SER A 98 -10.48 23.66 5.74
CA SER A 98 -10.45 25.12 5.85
C SER A 98 -10.91 25.50 7.26
N PHE A 99 -10.44 26.64 7.77
CA PHE A 99 -10.35 26.90 9.22
C PHE A 99 -11.21 28.10 9.68
N SER A 100 -11.54 28.12 10.97
CA SER A 100 -12.21 29.23 11.71
C SER A 100 -13.69 29.51 11.34
N ASP A 101 -14.56 30.01 12.24
CA ASP A 101 -14.33 30.45 13.63
C ASP A 101 -15.58 30.30 14.55
N ASP A 102 -15.36 30.50 15.86
CA ASP A 102 -16.32 30.74 16.95
C ASP A 102 -17.32 29.63 17.43
N VAL A 103 -17.99 29.92 18.55
CA VAL A 103 -18.41 29.05 19.68
C VAL A 103 -19.67 29.69 20.36
N PRO A 104 -20.41 29.16 21.38
CA PRO A 104 -20.59 27.82 21.99
C PRO A 104 -22.02 27.26 21.67
N GLN A 105 -22.78 26.41 22.42
CA GLN A 105 -22.79 25.93 23.82
C GLN A 105 -23.68 24.67 24.01
N THR A 106 -23.41 23.83 25.03
CA THR A 106 -24.31 22.91 25.82
C THR A 106 -25.52 22.25 25.13
N THR A 107 -25.79 20.93 25.21
CA THR A 107 -25.80 19.97 26.37
C THR A 107 -26.02 18.52 25.82
N ALA A 108 -26.09 17.36 26.50
CA ALA A 108 -26.12 16.92 27.92
C ALA A 108 -25.64 15.44 28.11
N VAL A 109 -25.90 14.87 29.29
CA VAL A 109 -25.75 13.46 29.76
C VAL A 109 -26.96 12.56 29.36
N THR A 110 -27.04 11.22 29.54
CA THR A 110 -26.50 10.30 30.58
C THR A 110 -26.55 8.78 30.19
N SER A 111 -25.76 7.92 30.86
CA SER A 111 -26.03 6.48 31.27
C SER A 111 -26.47 5.42 30.21
N SER A 112 -25.68 4.37 29.88
CA SER A 112 -25.55 3.02 30.54
C SER A 112 -26.83 2.14 30.52
N THR A 113 -26.88 0.80 30.33
CA THR A 113 -25.93 -0.36 30.26
C THR A 113 -26.69 -1.56 29.61
N GLY A 114 -26.23 -2.82 29.42
CA GLY A 114 -25.01 -3.60 29.72
C GLY A 114 -25.30 -5.13 29.81
N SER A 115 -24.28 -6.02 29.73
CA SER A 115 -24.35 -7.52 29.87
C SER A 115 -25.11 -8.32 28.77
N LYS A 116 -24.97 -9.65 28.56
CA LYS A 116 -23.90 -10.68 28.82
C LYS A 116 -24.29 -12.03 28.10
N GLY A 117 -23.31 -12.81 27.62
CA GLY A 117 -23.41 -14.26 27.26
C GLY A 117 -22.75 -14.58 25.91
N GLU A 118 -21.80 -15.51 25.70
CA GLU A 118 -21.54 -16.93 26.13
C GLU A 118 -22.28 -18.01 25.31
N ILE A 119 -21.54 -18.95 24.66
CA ILE A 119 -21.66 -20.43 24.77
C ILE A 119 -20.72 -21.23 23.79
N LYS A 120 -19.91 -22.12 24.40
CA LYS A 120 -19.30 -23.45 24.04
C LYS A 120 -18.89 -23.96 22.63
N GLY A 121 -17.79 -24.76 22.68
CA GLY A 121 -17.40 -25.94 21.85
C GLY A 121 -15.88 -26.21 22.05
N GLU A 122 -15.31 -27.30 22.61
CA GLU A 122 -15.46 -28.78 22.49
C GLU A 122 -15.12 -29.33 21.08
N ASP A 123 -14.20 -30.30 20.85
CA ASP A 123 -13.11 -30.93 21.64
C ASP A 123 -12.07 -31.64 20.69
N GLU A 124 -10.96 -32.22 21.19
CA GLU A 124 -9.89 -32.91 20.42
C GLU A 124 -10.18 -34.37 19.95
N GLU A 125 -9.37 -34.92 19.01
CA GLU A 125 -8.54 -36.13 19.29
C GLU A 125 -7.41 -36.44 18.26
N LYS A 126 -6.16 -36.21 18.69
CA LYS A 126 -4.93 -37.05 18.60
C LYS A 126 -4.76 -38.17 17.54
N LYS A 127 -3.56 -38.22 16.92
CA LYS A 127 -2.47 -39.24 17.13
C LYS A 127 -1.21 -38.89 16.28
N LYS A 128 0.04 -38.84 16.81
CA LYS A 128 0.99 -39.91 17.26
C LYS A 128 1.62 -40.71 16.07
N LYS A 129 2.93 -41.05 16.04
CA LYS A 129 4.08 -40.90 17.00
C LYS A 129 5.44 -41.31 16.34
N GLU A 130 6.55 -41.12 17.08
CA GLU A 130 7.87 -41.85 17.08
C GLU A 130 9.08 -41.07 16.49
N LYS A 131 10.32 -41.07 17.05
CA LYS A 131 10.85 -41.40 18.42
C LYS A 131 12.38 -41.06 18.53
N VAL A 132 12.93 -40.94 19.77
CA VAL A 132 14.38 -41.12 20.17
C VAL A 132 15.43 -40.09 19.66
N GLU A 133 16.46 -39.61 20.39
CA GLU A 133 16.80 -39.48 21.84
C GLU A 133 18.05 -38.57 22.02
N LYS A 134 18.13 -37.78 23.12
CA LYS A 134 19.22 -37.90 24.13
C LYS A 134 18.99 -37.05 25.40
N LYS A 135 19.73 -37.40 26.47
CA LYS A 135 19.67 -36.85 27.85
C LYS A 135 20.30 -35.46 27.97
N GLY A 136 19.86 -34.66 28.95
CA GLY A 136 20.49 -33.36 29.29
C GLY A 136 19.95 -32.63 30.54
N ASP A 137 20.25 -33.18 31.72
CA ASP A 137 20.22 -32.51 33.04
C ASP A 137 18.89 -31.99 33.67
N LYS A 138 18.94 -31.68 34.97
CA LYS A 138 17.77 -31.46 35.84
C LYS A 138 17.99 -30.24 36.76
N LYS A 139 17.26 -29.15 36.53
CA LYS A 139 17.29 -27.97 37.41
C LYS A 139 15.90 -27.43 37.70
N GLU A 140 15.44 -27.61 38.94
CA GLU A 140 14.15 -27.09 39.39
C GLU A 140 14.17 -25.56 39.42
N LYS A 141 13.15 -24.96 38.78
CA LYS A 141 12.75 -23.57 39.01
C LYS A 141 11.23 -23.54 39.09
N LYS A 142 10.69 -22.86 40.09
CA LYS A 142 9.25 -22.83 40.40
C LYS A 142 8.44 -22.47 39.16
N GLN A 143 7.50 -23.33 38.78
CA GLN A 143 6.45 -22.96 37.85
C GLN A 143 5.57 -21.89 38.52
N GLN A 144 5.61 -20.67 37.99
CA GLN A 144 4.49 -19.75 38.16
C GLN A 144 3.30 -20.30 37.33
N PRO A 145 2.04 -20.12 37.78
CA PRO A 145 0.89 -20.59 37.01
C PRO A 145 0.90 -19.92 35.63
N ALA A 146 0.74 -20.72 34.58
CA ALA A 146 0.62 -20.20 33.23
C ALA A 146 -0.69 -19.40 33.13
N ALA A 147 -0.57 -18.07 33.10
CA ALA A 147 -1.72 -17.19 32.93
C ALA A 147 -2.38 -17.50 31.58
N GLU A 148 -3.67 -17.82 31.61
CA GLU A 148 -4.45 -18.19 30.43
C GLU A 148 -4.29 -17.13 29.34
N SER A 149 -3.94 -17.57 28.12
CA SER A 149 -3.72 -16.69 26.99
C SER A 149 -5.05 -16.12 26.50
N LYS A 150 -5.51 -15.05 27.15
CA LYS A 150 -6.63 -14.22 26.70
C LYS A 150 -6.47 -13.91 25.20
N PRO A 151 -7.56 -13.93 24.41
CA PRO A 151 -7.49 -13.70 22.98
C PRO A 151 -6.74 -12.40 22.65
N VAL A 152 -6.09 -12.38 21.49
CA VAL A 152 -5.31 -11.23 21.03
C VAL A 152 -6.26 -10.14 20.56
N ASP A 153 -6.72 -9.33 21.51
CA ASP A 153 -7.49 -8.12 21.25
C ASP A 153 -6.58 -6.95 20.82
N VAL A 154 -7.04 -6.19 19.82
CA VAL A 154 -6.35 -5.01 19.26
C VAL A 154 -6.29 -3.87 20.28
N SER A 155 -7.27 -3.78 21.20
CA SER A 155 -7.30 -2.80 22.30
C SER A 155 -6.10 -2.88 23.27
N ARG A 156 -5.23 -3.87 23.10
CA ARG A 156 -3.96 -4.03 23.84
C ARG A 156 -2.79 -3.24 23.25
N LEU A 157 -2.98 -2.59 22.09
CA LEU A 157 -1.97 -1.76 21.41
C LEU A 157 -2.30 -0.28 21.54
N ASP A 158 -1.34 0.51 22.01
CA ASP A 158 -1.41 1.98 22.00
C ASP A 158 -0.98 2.49 20.62
N LEU A 159 -1.95 2.70 19.73
CA LEU A 159 -1.75 3.18 18.37
C LEU A 159 -2.10 4.67 18.29
N ARG A 160 -1.11 5.52 17.98
CA ARG A 160 -1.27 6.97 17.86
C ARG A 160 -0.74 7.47 16.52
N VAL A 161 -1.26 8.62 16.08
CA VAL A 161 -0.67 9.40 14.99
C VAL A 161 0.48 10.23 15.56
N GLY A 162 1.56 10.37 14.79
CA GLY A 162 2.68 11.24 15.15
C GLY A 162 3.31 11.88 13.93
N CYS A 163 3.93 13.04 14.12
CA CYS A 163 4.56 13.85 13.09
C CYS A 163 6.09 13.73 13.18
N ILE A 164 6.75 13.42 12.07
CA ILE A 164 8.21 13.29 12.02
C ILE A 164 8.83 14.69 11.86
N ILE A 165 9.41 15.22 12.93
CA ILE A 165 10.05 16.54 13.00
C ILE A 165 11.42 16.51 12.32
N THR A 166 12.26 15.55 12.69
CA THR A 166 13.58 15.35 12.06
C THR A 166 13.81 13.88 11.73
N ALA A 167 14.58 13.63 10.68
CA ALA A 167 15.01 12.30 10.26
C ALA A 167 16.47 12.39 9.81
N LYS A 168 17.30 11.42 10.23
CA LYS A 168 18.74 11.35 9.93
C LYS A 168 19.12 9.89 9.69
N LYS A 169 20.11 9.58 8.84
CA LYS A 169 20.63 8.21 8.75
C LYS A 169 21.35 7.82 10.05
N HIS A 170 21.20 6.58 10.48
CA HIS A 170 21.94 6.05 11.63
C HIS A 170 23.45 5.96 11.29
N PRO A 171 24.36 6.45 12.15
CA PRO A 171 25.79 6.52 11.84
C PRO A 171 26.40 5.15 11.53
N ASP A 172 26.02 4.12 12.28
CA ASP A 172 26.56 2.76 12.13
C ASP A 172 25.70 1.81 11.27
N ALA A 173 24.63 2.29 10.62
CA ALA A 173 23.67 1.40 9.96
C ALA A 173 22.96 2.03 8.74
N ASP A 174 23.47 1.74 7.53
CA ASP A 174 22.96 2.25 6.24
C ASP A 174 21.47 1.96 5.95
N SER A 175 20.87 0.98 6.62
CA SER A 175 19.46 0.61 6.43
C SER A 175 18.49 1.31 7.39
N LEU A 176 18.98 2.11 8.35
CA LEU A 176 18.16 2.70 9.41
C LEU A 176 18.14 4.24 9.36
N TYR A 177 16.96 4.82 9.53
CA TYR A 177 16.82 6.22 9.94
C TYR A 177 16.61 6.31 11.45
N VAL A 178 17.11 7.38 12.05
CA VAL A 178 16.76 7.86 13.39
C VAL A 178 15.85 9.07 13.20
N GLU A 179 14.66 8.99 13.78
CA GLU A 179 13.55 9.93 13.60
C GLU A 179 13.13 10.52 14.95
N GLU A 180 12.84 11.81 14.99
CA GLU A 180 12.25 12.49 16.15
C GLU A 180 10.77 12.72 15.85
N VAL A 181 9.90 12.01 16.56
CA VAL A 181 8.46 11.94 16.29
C VAL A 181 7.68 12.57 17.43
N ASP A 182 6.94 13.65 17.16
CA ASP A 182 5.96 14.16 18.10
C ASP A 182 4.69 13.31 18.06
N VAL A 183 4.18 12.94 19.23
CA VAL A 183 2.97 12.12 19.45
C VAL A 183 2.02 12.78 20.46
N GLY A 184 2.15 14.10 20.69
CA GLY A 184 1.39 14.86 21.68
C GLY A 184 1.85 14.62 23.13
N GLU A 185 3.14 14.34 23.32
CA GLU A 185 3.76 14.13 24.64
C GLU A 185 4.74 15.26 24.99
N ALA A 186 5.17 15.34 26.25
CA ALA A 186 6.01 16.43 26.76
C ALA A 186 7.39 16.57 26.09
N SER A 187 7.80 15.57 25.31
CA SER A 187 9.00 15.57 24.47
C SER A 187 8.81 14.61 23.29
N PRO A 188 9.29 14.94 22.08
CA PRO A 188 9.29 14.00 20.95
C PRO A 188 9.99 12.67 21.28
N ARG A 189 9.49 11.58 20.70
CA ARG A 189 10.07 10.24 20.85
C ARG A 189 11.10 9.98 19.77
N THR A 190 12.26 9.45 20.15
CA THR A 190 13.22 8.90 19.17
C THR A 190 12.74 7.55 18.67
N VAL A 191 12.55 7.41 17.37
CA VAL A 191 12.16 6.19 16.67
C VAL A 191 13.28 5.78 15.72
N VAL A 192 13.43 4.47 15.46
CA VAL A 192 14.41 3.95 14.50
C VAL A 192 13.66 3.13 13.46
N SER A 193 13.70 3.57 12.20
CA SER A 193 12.92 2.99 11.10
C SER A 193 13.80 2.30 10.05
N GLY A 194 13.31 1.21 9.45
CA GLY A 194 14.00 0.47 8.39
C GLY A 194 13.84 1.06 6.98
N LEU A 195 13.42 2.33 6.87
CA LEU A 195 12.84 2.86 5.62
C LEU A 195 13.85 3.28 4.55
N VAL A 196 15.16 3.30 4.84
CA VAL A 196 16.20 3.87 3.93
C VAL A 196 16.23 3.22 2.54
N LYS A 197 15.78 1.97 2.41
CA LYS A 197 15.71 1.23 1.13
C LYS A 197 14.40 1.41 0.35
N HIS A 198 13.41 2.07 0.96
CA HIS A 198 12.03 2.15 0.45
C HIS A 198 11.50 3.58 0.32
N VAL A 199 11.95 4.49 1.19
CA VAL A 199 11.52 5.90 1.23
C VAL A 199 12.76 6.80 1.30
N PRO A 200 12.96 7.74 0.34
CA PRO A 200 14.04 8.71 0.41
C PRO A 200 13.75 9.73 1.52
N LEU A 201 14.81 10.29 2.12
CA LEU A 201 14.72 11.17 3.30
C LEU A 201 13.71 12.33 3.12
N ASP A 202 13.68 12.93 1.92
CA ASP A 202 12.79 14.03 1.52
C ASP A 202 11.29 13.68 1.48
N GLN A 203 10.94 12.41 1.71
CA GLN A 203 9.59 11.86 1.83
C GLN A 203 9.30 11.25 3.22
N VAL A 204 10.33 11.08 4.07
CA VAL A 204 10.17 10.67 5.48
C VAL A 204 9.76 11.86 6.34
N LEU A 205 10.31 13.05 6.06
CA LEU A 205 9.91 14.28 6.75
C LEU A 205 8.45 14.62 6.44
N THR A 206 7.66 14.89 7.48
CA THR A 206 6.25 15.28 7.33
C THR A 206 6.17 16.70 6.78
N LYS A 207 5.76 16.84 5.52
CA LYS A 207 5.60 18.16 4.88
C LYS A 207 4.30 18.81 5.36
N LEU A 208 4.46 19.90 6.09
CA LEU A 208 3.43 20.90 6.40
C LEU A 208 3.38 21.95 5.27
#